data_AF-A0A0Q4SB33-F1
#
_entry.id   AF-A0A0Q4SB33-F1
#
_cell.length_a   1.000
_cell.length_b   1.000
_cell.length_c   1.000
_cell.angle_alpha   90.00
_cell.angle_beta   90.00
_cell.angle_gamma   90.00
#
_symmetry.space_group_name_H-M   'P 1'
#
loop_
_entity.id
_entity.type
_entity.pdbx_description
1 polymer ?
#
loop_
_entity_poly.entity_id
_entity_poly.type
_entity_poly.pdbx_seq_one_letter_code
_entity_poly.pdbx_strand_id
1 'polypeptide(L)'
;MTENRTQLTHFLETAGKKHYFTKLQPDDTIDTSFTASFKIETYTDLMLTITSLIRTSIAILRNEEYNSGPDAALLLEMAKKLLPDDEMELLDELYSIL
;
A
#
# COMPACT_ATOMS: atom_id res chain seq x y z
N MET A 1 -19.33 -19.22 19.12
CA MET A 1 -19.94 -18.05 18.43
C MET A 1 -19.73 -16.72 19.16
N THR A 2 -19.50 -16.70 20.48
CA THR A 2 -19.23 -15.48 21.26
C THR A 2 -17.80 -14.96 21.11
N GLU A 3 -16.81 -15.85 20.98
CA GLU A 3 -15.37 -15.49 20.95
C GLU A 3 -14.95 -14.67 19.72
N ASN A 4 -15.31 -15.10 18.50
CA ASN A 4 -15.05 -14.32 17.27
C ASN A 4 -15.72 -12.93 17.31
N ARG A 5 -16.91 -12.81 17.89
CA ARG A 5 -17.60 -11.52 17.99
C ARG A 5 -16.84 -10.54 18.89
N THR A 6 -16.30 -11.03 20.00
CA THR A 6 -15.49 -10.23 20.92
C THR A 6 -14.16 -9.83 20.29
N GLN A 7 -13.49 -10.75 19.59
CA GLN A 7 -12.23 -10.48 18.87
C GLN A 7 -12.43 -9.47 17.73
N LEU A 8 -13.50 -9.60 16.95
CA LEU A 8 -13.84 -8.68 15.86
C LEU A 8 -14.13 -7.25 16.39
N THR A 9 -14.80 -7.15 17.55
CA THR A 9 -15.11 -5.86 18.16
C THR A 9 -13.83 -5.17 18.67
N HIS A 10 -12.93 -5.93 19.30
CA HIS A 10 -11.63 -5.43 19.73
C HIS A 10 -10.74 -4.98 18.55
N PHE A 11 -10.78 -5.75 17.46
CA PHE A 11 -10.11 -5.39 16.20
C PHE A 11 -10.61 -4.05 15.66
N LEU A 12 -11.94 -3.87 15.53
CA LEU A 12 -12.53 -2.63 15.03
C LEU A 12 -12.20 -1.42 15.91
N GLU A 13 -12.19 -1.59 17.24
CA GLU A 13 -11.78 -0.53 18.16
C GLU A 13 -10.30 -0.15 18.04
N THR A 14 -9.44 -1.14 17.77
CA THR A 14 -7.99 -0.93 17.60
C THR A 14 -7.70 -0.26 16.25
N ALA A 15 -8.34 -0.75 15.18
CA ALA A 15 -8.27 -0.20 13.84
C ALA A 15 -8.83 1.24 13.76
N GLY A 16 -9.84 1.57 14.57
CA GLY A 16 -10.38 2.94 14.65
C GLY A 16 -9.52 3.92 15.46
N LYS A 17 -8.65 3.43 16.36
CA LYS A 17 -7.78 4.25 17.23
C LYS A 17 -6.44 4.56 16.59
N LYS A 18 -5.85 3.62 15.87
CA LYS A 18 -4.73 3.91 14.98
C LYS A 18 -5.34 4.54 13.73
N HIS A 19 -4.85 5.71 13.32
CA HIS A 19 -5.30 6.39 12.10
C HIS A 19 -4.81 5.67 10.83
N TYR A 20 -4.99 4.36 10.76
CA TYR A 20 -4.81 3.58 9.55
C TYR A 20 -5.62 4.23 8.43
N PHE A 21 -5.13 4.11 7.20
CA PHE A 21 -5.77 4.65 6.01
C PHE A 21 -5.73 6.18 5.88
N THR A 22 -4.86 6.88 6.63
CA THR A 22 -4.73 8.35 6.57
C THR A 22 -3.43 8.85 5.92
N LYS A 23 -2.40 8.02 5.83
CA LYS A 23 -1.10 8.33 5.22
C LYS A 23 -0.54 7.11 4.50
N LEU A 24 0.20 7.33 3.42
CA LEU A 24 0.76 6.26 2.59
C LEU A 24 2.18 5.80 3.02
N GLN A 25 2.81 6.45 4.00
CA GLN A 25 4.09 6.01 4.59
C GLN A 25 4.35 6.62 5.99
N PRO A 26 5.17 5.97 6.85
CA PRO A 26 5.75 6.59 8.05
C PRO A 26 6.81 7.63 7.66
N ASP A 27 6.74 8.82 8.23
CA ASP A 27 7.65 9.94 7.94
C ASP A 27 8.66 10.09 9.08
N ASP A 28 9.71 9.27 9.05
CA ASP A 28 10.83 9.36 9.97
C ASP A 28 12.00 10.05 9.25
N THR A 29 12.06 11.37 9.36
CA THR A 29 13.31 12.16 9.34
C THR A 29 14.11 12.24 8.02
N ILE A 30 13.69 12.95 6.96
CA ILE A 30 14.65 13.36 5.90
C ILE A 30 14.36 14.76 5.30
N ASP A 31 15.31 15.67 5.53
CA ASP A 31 15.39 17.10 5.13
C ASP A 31 15.65 17.33 3.61
N THR A 32 15.49 16.29 2.79
CA THR A 32 15.73 16.32 1.32
C THR A 32 14.60 15.67 0.50
N SER A 33 13.39 15.58 1.06
CA SER A 33 12.23 15.02 0.36
C SER A 33 11.50 16.11 -0.45
N PHE A 34 11.03 15.74 -1.64
CA PHE A 34 10.08 16.54 -2.42
C PHE A 34 8.69 15.96 -2.24
N THR A 35 7.83 16.69 -1.54
CA THR A 35 6.47 16.23 -1.23
C THR A 35 5.51 16.63 -2.34
N ALA A 36 4.95 15.64 -3.04
CA ALA A 36 3.82 15.83 -3.94
C ALA A 36 2.57 15.26 -3.27
N SER A 37 1.52 16.08 -3.14
CA SER A 37 0.24 15.61 -2.61
C SER A 37 -0.56 14.95 -3.73
N PHE A 38 -0.76 13.63 -3.63
CA PHE A 38 -1.52 12.86 -4.59
C PHE A 38 -2.81 12.35 -3.93
N LYS A 39 -3.97 12.74 -4.48
CA LYS A 39 -5.27 12.33 -3.96
C LYS A 39 -5.76 11.11 -4.73
N ILE A 40 -5.96 10.01 -4.03
CA ILE A 40 -6.62 8.81 -4.56
C ILE A 40 -7.95 8.70 -3.83
N GLU A 41 -9.06 8.58 -4.58
CA GLU A 41 -10.40 8.67 -3.99
C GLU A 41 -10.80 7.41 -3.23
N THR A 42 -10.28 6.24 -3.61
CA THR A 42 -10.61 4.96 -2.97
C THR A 42 -9.40 4.03 -2.82
N TYR A 43 -9.46 3.13 -1.84
CA TYR A 43 -8.47 2.05 -1.70
C TYR A 43 -8.41 1.11 -2.90
N THR A 44 -9.53 0.95 -3.60
CA THR A 44 -9.59 0.20 -4.85
C THR A 44 -8.73 0.87 -5.91
N ASP A 45 -8.83 2.19 -6.07
CA ASP A 45 -8.04 2.95 -7.04
C ASP A 45 -6.55 2.94 -6.67
N LEU A 46 -6.23 2.98 -5.37
CA LEU A 46 -4.86 2.82 -4.88
C LEU A 46 -4.31 1.45 -5.28
N MET A 47 -5.07 0.38 -5.02
CA MET A 47 -4.66 -0.98 -5.34
C MET A 47 -4.52 -1.23 -6.84
N LEU A 48 -5.41 -0.67 -7.65
CA LEU A 48 -5.31 -0.72 -9.11
C LEU A 48 -4.07 0.02 -9.61
N THR A 49 -3.74 1.18 -9.00
CA THR A 49 -2.54 1.96 -9.32
C THR A 49 -1.27 1.15 -9.04
N ILE A 50 -1.17 0.59 -7.83
CA ILE A 50 -0.03 -0.26 -7.42
C ILE A 50 0.10 -1.47 -8.34
N THR A 51 -1.02 -2.15 -8.64
CA THR A 51 -1.05 -3.31 -9.53
C THR A 51 -0.58 -2.95 -10.94
N SER A 52 -0.99 -1.79 -11.45
CA SER A 52 -0.59 -1.28 -12.76
C SER A 52 0.90 -0.97 -12.83
N LEU A 53 1.46 -0.34 -11.79
CA LEU A 53 2.90 -0.08 -11.67
C LEU A 53 3.72 -1.38 -11.69
N ILE A 54 3.30 -2.39 -10.92
CA ILE A 54 3.98 -3.68 -10.87
C ILE A 54 3.89 -4.41 -12.21
N ARG A 55 2.69 -4.49 -12.82
CA ARG A 55 2.51 -5.15 -14.13
C ARG A 55 3.35 -4.50 -15.21
N THR A 56 3.40 -3.17 -15.24
CA THR A 56 4.22 -2.41 -16.19
C THR A 56 5.70 -2.69 -15.97
N SER A 57 6.16 -2.71 -14.70
CA SER A 57 7.54 -3.05 -14.35
C SER A 57 7.93 -4.46 -14.84
N ILE A 58 7.05 -5.45 -14.62
CA ILE A 58 7.26 -6.81 -15.11
C ILE A 58 7.31 -6.85 -16.64
N ALA A 59 6.43 -6.11 -17.33
CA ALA A 59 6.42 -6.06 -18.79
C ALA A 59 7.72 -5.47 -19.35
N ILE A 60 8.27 -4.44 -18.71
CA ILE A 60 9.55 -3.82 -19.07
C ILE A 60 10.70 -4.82 -18.84
N LEU A 61 10.76 -5.43 -17.65
CA LEU A 61 11.82 -6.40 -17.31
C LEU A 61 11.81 -7.65 -18.20
N ARG A 62 10.64 -8.05 -18.71
CA ARG A 62 10.51 -9.19 -19.63
C ARG A 62 10.85 -8.86 -21.07
N ASN A 63 10.95 -7.58 -21.43
CA ASN A 63 11.19 -7.15 -22.80
C ASN A 63 12.59 -6.55 -22.91
N GLU A 64 13.57 -7.39 -23.29
CA GLU A 64 15.00 -7.05 -23.33
C GLU A 64 15.34 -5.88 -24.29
N GLU A 65 14.44 -5.54 -25.23
CA GLU A 65 14.63 -4.45 -26.19
C GLU A 65 14.13 -3.07 -25.69
N TYR A 66 13.55 -2.99 -24.49
CA TYR A 66 12.92 -1.77 -23.96
C TYR A 66 13.96 -0.74 -23.48
N ASN A 67 14.60 -0.04 -24.43
CA ASN A 67 15.68 0.92 -24.15
C ASN A 67 15.20 2.38 -23.94
N SER A 68 13.90 2.66 -24.00
CA SER A 68 13.36 4.05 -24.01
C SER A 68 12.17 4.29 -23.06
N GLY A 69 11.94 3.38 -22.12
CA GLY A 69 10.86 3.45 -21.14
C GLY A 69 11.24 4.05 -19.79
N PRO A 70 10.25 4.31 -18.91
CA PRO A 70 10.52 4.50 -17.49
C PRO A 70 11.29 3.30 -16.92
N ASP A 71 12.29 3.55 -16.09
CA ASP A 71 13.07 2.49 -15.44
C ASP A 71 12.13 1.63 -14.58
N ALA A 72 12.14 0.31 -14.81
CA ALA A 72 11.37 -0.65 -14.02
C ALA A 72 11.72 -0.54 -12.52
N ALA A 73 12.97 -0.20 -12.18
CA ALA A 73 13.36 0.03 -10.79
C ALA A 73 12.61 1.21 -10.17
N LEU A 74 12.44 2.31 -10.91
CA LEU A 74 11.72 3.51 -10.44
C LEU A 74 10.23 3.21 -10.23
N LEU A 75 9.61 2.47 -11.15
CA LEU A 75 8.20 2.07 -11.03
C LEU A 75 7.95 1.17 -9.82
N LEU A 76 8.86 0.24 -9.55
CA LEU A 76 8.79 -0.62 -8.36
C LEU A 76 9.01 0.16 -7.07
N GLU A 77 9.91 1.16 -7.06
CA GLU A 77 10.10 2.02 -5.89
C GLU A 77 8.86 2.86 -5.60
N MET A 78 8.20 3.40 -6.64
CA MET A 78 6.91 4.10 -6.48
C MET A 78 5.81 3.16 -5.97
N ALA A 79 5.71 1.95 -6.52
CA ALA A 79 4.75 0.95 -6.03
C ALA A 79 4.98 0.63 -4.55
N LYS A 80 6.25 0.46 -4.15
CA LYS A 80 6.63 0.21 -2.75
C LYS A 80 6.24 1.36 -1.83
N LYS A 81 6.48 2.62 -2.22
CA LYS A 81 6.12 3.80 -1.41
C LYS A 81 4.60 4.02 -1.29
N LEU A 82 3.82 3.42 -2.20
CA LEU A 82 2.36 3.50 -2.19
C LEU A 82 1.72 2.31 -1.46
N LEU A 83 2.49 1.25 -1.16
CA LEU A 83 1.96 0.09 -0.44
C LEU A 83 1.60 0.50 0.99
N PRO A 84 0.36 0.27 1.42
CA PRO A 84 -0.07 0.60 2.76
C PRO A 84 0.34 -0.57 3.68
N ASP A 85 1.64 -0.65 4.00
CA ASP A 85 2.25 -1.77 4.73
C ASP A 85 1.57 -1.99 6.10
N ASP A 86 1.29 -0.90 6.81
CA ASP A 86 0.61 -0.90 8.11
C ASP A 86 -0.85 -1.41 8.00
N GLU A 87 -1.52 -1.08 6.89
CA GLU A 87 -2.89 -1.53 6.60
C GLU A 87 -2.93 -2.97 6.10
N MET A 88 -1.89 -3.45 5.44
CA MET A 88 -1.78 -4.85 5.01
C MET A 88 -1.60 -5.78 6.21
N GLU A 89 -0.80 -5.39 7.21
CA GLU A 89 -0.68 -6.13 8.47
C GLU A 89 -2.03 -6.23 9.20
N LEU A 90 -2.82 -5.15 9.16
CA LEU A 90 -4.18 -5.13 9.72
C LEU A 90 -5.15 -6.09 9.01
N LEU A 91 -5.01 -6.25 7.69
CA LEU A 91 -5.82 -7.22 6.92
C LEU A 91 -5.44 -8.66 7.26
N ASP A 92 -4.16 -8.94 7.51
CA ASP A 92 -3.70 -10.26 7.95
C ASP A 92 -4.21 -10.58 9.37
N GLU A 93 -4.20 -9.59 10.28
CA GLU A 93 -4.83 -9.72 11.61
C GLU A 93 -6.33 -10.00 11.49
N LEU A 94 -7.06 -9.30 10.61
CA LEU A 94 -8.49 -9.55 10.38
C LEU A 94 -8.75 -10.95 9.84
N TYR A 95 -7.94 -11.41 8.88
CA TYR A 95 -8.05 -12.76 8.32
C TYR A 95 -7.83 -13.84 9.38
N SER A 96 -6.98 -13.59 10.38
CA SER A 96 -6.75 -14.53 11.48
C SER A 96 -7.94 -14.65 12.46
N ILE A 97 -8.84 -13.67 12.48
CA ILE A 97 -10.03 -13.60 13.35
C ILE A 97 -11.29 -14.15 12.67
N LEU A 98 -11.36 -14.08 11.33
CA LEU A 98 -12.51 -14.52 10.53
C LEU A 98 -12.55 -16.04 10.35
#